data_AF-A0A9D6AEQ7-F1
#
_entry.id   AF-A0A9D6AEQ7-F1
#
_cell.length_a   1.000
_cell.length_b   1.000
_cell.length_c   1.000
_cell.angle_alpha   90.00
_cell.angle_beta   90.00
_cell.angle_gamma   90.00
#
_symmetry.space_group_name_H-M   'P 1'
#
loop_
_entity.id
_entity.type
_entity.pdbx_description
1 polymer ?
#
loop_
_entity_poly.entity_id
_entity_poly.type
_entity_poly.pdbx_seq_one_letter_code
_entity_poly.pdbx_strand_id
1 'polypeptide(L)'
;MSQSPLGRTLIIANPAAHSGKGAAGAEFARHFLTSYSAATDGYELKLTTAMGDARVMAAEAADFDTVVALGGDGVIHEVVNGLMTLSPEVRPALGIIPMGSGNDYARTLGMKINDPEGAFAQLVRGKVKQLEIGRIN
;
A
#
# COMPACT_ATOMS: atom_id res chain seq x y z
N MET A 1 17.14 -19.14 5.62
CA MET A 1 15.90 -18.69 4.96
C MET A 1 15.96 -17.17 4.94
N SER A 2 16.07 -16.56 3.76
CA SER A 2 16.05 -15.09 3.65
C SER A 2 14.68 -14.64 4.11
N GLN A 3 14.59 -13.89 5.22
CA GLN A 3 13.33 -13.26 5.60
C GLN A 3 12.90 -12.34 4.45
N SER A 4 11.60 -12.31 4.19
CA SER A 4 10.98 -11.33 3.30
C SER A 4 11.47 -9.90 3.60
N PRO A 5 11.89 -9.10 2.60
CA PRO A 5 12.22 -7.69 2.81
C PRO A 5 11.01 -6.83 3.23
N LEU A 6 9.78 -7.35 3.10
CA LEU A 6 8.54 -6.67 3.48
C LEU A 6 7.84 -7.28 4.72
N GLY A 7 8.42 -8.33 5.31
CA GLY A 7 7.82 -9.10 6.41
C GLY A 7 6.43 -9.65 6.09
N ARG A 8 5.58 -9.75 7.12
CA ARG A 8 4.14 -10.01 7.00
C ARG A 8 3.44 -8.75 6.50
N THR A 9 2.78 -8.83 5.35
CA THR A 9 2.27 -7.64 4.65
C THR A 9 0.74 -7.60 4.61
N LEU A 10 0.14 -6.43 4.86
CA LEU A 10 -1.25 -6.15 4.54
C LEU A 10 -1.32 -5.28 3.29
N ILE A 11 -2.09 -5.69 2.29
CA ILE A 11 -2.34 -4.92 1.07
C ILE A 11 -3.76 -4.37 1.15
N ILE A 12 -3.89 -3.05 1.08
CA ILE A 12 -5.17 -2.35 1.06
C ILE A 12 -5.37 -1.77 -0.34
N ALA A 13 -6.39 -2.26 -1.05
CA ALA A 13 -6.62 -1.89 -2.45
C ALA A 13 -7.99 -1.27 -2.66
N ASN A 14 -8.05 -0.19 -3.45
CA ASN A 14 -9.32 0.34 -3.95
C ASN A 14 -9.59 -0.15 -5.39
N PRO A 15 -10.52 -1.10 -5.59
CA PRO A 15 -10.81 -1.64 -6.93
C PRO A 15 -11.38 -0.58 -7.89
N ALA A 16 -11.94 0.52 -7.38
CA ALA A 16 -12.51 1.61 -8.18
C ALA A 16 -11.47 2.67 -8.62
N ALA A 17 -10.24 2.64 -8.10
CA ALA A 17 -9.22 3.68 -8.36
C ALA A 17 -8.80 3.77 -9.84
N HIS A 18 -9.05 2.73 -10.64
CA HIS A 18 -8.71 2.67 -12.06
C HIS A 18 -9.88 3.14 -12.94
N SER A 19 -10.24 4.42 -12.91
CA SER A 19 -11.04 5.14 -13.94
C SER A 19 -12.08 4.30 -14.72
N GLY A 20 -12.96 3.54 -14.04
CA GLY A 20 -14.01 2.73 -14.68
C GLY A 20 -13.60 1.38 -15.28
N LYS A 21 -12.39 0.86 -15.02
CA LYS A 21 -11.89 -0.45 -15.50
C LYS A 21 -11.69 -1.47 -14.38
N GLY A 22 -12.73 -1.73 -13.58
CA GLY A 22 -12.67 -2.62 -12.41
C GLY A 22 -12.10 -4.03 -12.69
N ALA A 23 -12.31 -4.59 -13.88
CA ALA A 23 -11.75 -5.89 -14.27
C ALA A 23 -10.20 -5.86 -14.42
N ALA A 24 -9.63 -4.76 -14.91
CA ALA A 24 -8.19 -4.61 -15.06
C ALA A 24 -7.49 -4.43 -13.70
N GLY A 25 -8.14 -3.74 -12.75
CA GLY A 25 -7.63 -3.60 -11.38
C GLY A 25 -7.63 -4.92 -10.60
N ALA A 26 -8.67 -5.75 -10.79
CA ALA A 26 -8.76 -7.06 -10.14
C ALA A 26 -7.78 -8.09 -10.74
N GLU A 27 -7.66 -8.15 -12.07
CA GLU A 27 -6.63 -8.98 -12.73
C GLU A 27 -5.21 -8.52 -12.37
N PHE A 28 -4.99 -7.21 -12.32
CA PHE A 28 -3.73 -6.65 -11.85
C PHE A 28 -3.43 -7.10 -10.42
N ALA A 29 -4.37 -6.93 -9.48
CA ALA A 29 -4.20 -7.41 -8.12
C ALA A 29 -3.88 -8.90 -8.12
N ARG A 30 -4.64 -9.74 -8.83
CA ARG A 30 -4.38 -11.19 -8.90
C ARG A 30 -2.98 -11.55 -9.43
N HIS A 31 -2.52 -10.90 -10.50
CA HIS A 31 -1.20 -11.13 -11.07
C HIS A 31 -0.08 -10.66 -10.13
N PHE A 32 -0.24 -9.45 -9.60
CA PHE A 32 0.65 -8.85 -8.63
C PHE A 32 0.79 -9.69 -7.36
N LEU A 33 -0.33 -10.20 -6.83
CA LEU A 33 -0.40 -11.06 -5.66
C LEU A 33 0.29 -12.42 -5.84
N THR A 34 0.35 -12.91 -7.08
CA THR A 34 1.10 -14.13 -7.42
C THR A 34 2.61 -13.88 -7.33
N SER A 35 3.08 -12.70 -7.75
CA SER A 35 4.48 -12.29 -7.61
C SER A 35 4.84 -11.89 -6.17
N TYR A 36 3.84 -11.43 -5.40
CA TYR A 36 4.00 -10.97 -4.02
C TYR A 36 4.26 -12.11 -3.04
N SER A 37 3.57 -13.25 -3.18
CA SER A 37 3.73 -14.39 -2.27
C SER A 37 5.15 -14.97 -2.26
N ALA A 38 5.91 -14.81 -3.35
CA ALA A 38 7.31 -15.24 -3.43
C ALA A 38 8.27 -14.26 -2.74
N ALA A 39 7.84 -13.01 -2.52
CA ALA A 39 8.66 -11.95 -1.95
C ALA A 39 8.33 -11.66 -0.48
N THR A 40 7.25 -12.25 0.08
CA THR A 40 6.81 -12.02 1.45
C THR A 40 6.64 -13.28 2.29
N ASP A 41 6.53 -13.15 3.62
CA ASP A 41 6.17 -14.27 4.52
C ASP A 41 4.66 -14.58 4.46
N GLY A 42 4.01 -14.18 3.36
CA GLY A 42 2.57 -14.11 3.19
C GLY A 42 2.07 -12.67 3.12
N TYR A 43 0.86 -12.50 2.59
CA TYR A 43 0.15 -11.23 2.60
C TYR A 43 -1.34 -11.45 2.89
N GLU A 44 -1.99 -10.44 3.44
CA GLU A 44 -3.44 -10.33 3.50
C GLU A 44 -3.90 -9.25 2.53
N LEU A 45 -4.95 -9.50 1.75
CA LEU A 45 -5.56 -8.49 0.86
C LEU A 45 -6.89 -8.04 1.46
N LYS A 46 -7.03 -6.73 1.71
CA LYS A 46 -8.32 -6.10 2.03
C LYS A 46 -8.70 -5.12 0.91
N LEU A 47 -9.94 -5.25 0.44
CA LEU A 47 -10.51 -4.38 -0.60
C LEU A 47 -11.41 -3.33 0.05
N THR A 48 -11.19 -2.05 -0.27
CA THR A 48 -12.08 -0.98 0.16
C THR A 48 -13.40 -1.05 -0.60
N THR A 49 -14.50 -0.81 0.09
CA THR A 49 -15.87 -0.73 -0.46
C THR A 49 -16.44 0.68 -0.42
N ALA A 50 -15.96 1.52 0.50
CA ALA A 50 -16.38 2.89 0.68
C ALA A 50 -15.20 3.79 1.09
N MET A 51 -15.44 5.10 1.07
CA MET A 51 -14.53 6.10 1.63
C MET A 51 -14.35 5.87 3.14
N GLY A 52 -13.12 5.92 3.63
CA GLY A 52 -12.75 5.69 5.03
C GLY A 52 -12.36 4.25 5.35
N ASP A 53 -12.67 3.29 4.49
CA ASP A 53 -12.35 1.88 4.73
C ASP A 53 -10.84 1.65 4.88
N ALA A 54 -10.03 2.27 4.03
CA ALA A 54 -8.58 2.07 4.08
C ALA A 54 -7.98 2.58 5.40
N ARG A 55 -8.58 3.62 5.98
CA ARG A 55 -8.19 4.13 7.30
C ARG A 55 -8.50 3.13 8.40
N VAL A 56 -9.71 2.55 8.40
CA VAL A 56 -10.11 1.54 9.40
C VAL A 56 -9.21 0.31 9.28
N MET A 57 -9.01 -0.19 8.07
CA MET A 57 -8.16 -1.35 7.80
C MET A 57 -6.70 -1.14 8.25
N ALA A 58 -6.14 0.04 8.01
CA ALA A 58 -4.78 0.37 8.43
C ALA A 58 -4.65 0.58 9.94
N ALA A 59 -5.71 1.03 10.62
CA ALA A 59 -5.73 1.17 12.08
C ALA A 59 -5.73 -0.17 12.82
N GLU A 60 -6.07 -1.27 12.14
CA GLU A 60 -6.07 -2.64 12.67
C GLU A 60 -4.76 -3.40 12.34
N ALA A 61 -3.79 -2.75 11.71
CA ALA A 61 -2.64 -3.41 11.11
C ALA A 61 -1.45 -3.64 12.06
N ALA A 62 -1.63 -3.58 13.38
CA ALA A 62 -0.54 -3.64 14.36
C ALA A 62 0.30 -4.94 14.31
N ASP A 63 -0.28 -6.03 13.82
CA ASP A 63 0.38 -7.34 13.70
C ASP A 63 1.10 -7.55 12.36
N PHE A 64 1.26 -6.50 11.55
CA PHE A 64 1.93 -6.52 10.26
C PHE A 64 3.23 -5.72 10.30
N ASP A 65 4.19 -6.11 9.47
CA ASP A 65 5.45 -5.38 9.31
C ASP A 65 5.30 -4.24 8.29
N THR A 66 4.47 -4.47 7.27
CA THR A 66 4.24 -3.51 6.17
C THR A 66 2.76 -3.43 5.80
N VAL A 67 2.26 -2.22 5.58
CA VAL A 67 0.97 -1.95 4.91
C VAL A 67 1.25 -1.34 3.55
N VAL A 68 0.74 -1.97 2.48
CA VAL A 68 0.84 -1.46 1.10
C VAL A 68 -0.48 -0.87 0.65
N ALA A 69 -0.47 0.43 0.38
CA ALA A 69 -1.57 1.14 -0.25
C ALA A 69 -1.52 0.97 -1.78
N LEU A 70 -2.47 0.20 -2.33
CA LEU A 70 -2.65 0.03 -3.76
C LEU A 70 -3.81 0.92 -4.23
N GLY A 71 -3.48 2.13 -4.70
CA GLY A 71 -4.49 3.14 -5.02
C GLY A 71 -3.91 4.49 -5.41
N GLY A 72 -4.77 5.49 -5.49
CA GLY A 72 -4.37 6.90 -5.65
C GLY A 72 -4.15 7.62 -4.33
N ASP A 73 -3.96 8.94 -4.39
CA ASP A 73 -3.63 9.77 -3.22
C ASP A 73 -4.68 9.70 -2.10
N GLY A 74 -5.96 9.52 -2.42
CA GLY A 74 -7.01 9.34 -1.41
C GLY A 74 -6.84 8.06 -0.56
N VAL A 75 -6.47 6.93 -1.19
CA VAL A 75 -6.20 5.67 -0.47
C VAL A 75 -4.94 5.82 0.37
N ILE A 76 -3.88 6.41 -0.20
CA ILE A 76 -2.64 6.67 0.51
C ILE A 76 -2.91 7.54 1.75
N HIS A 77 -3.71 8.59 1.59
CA HIS A 77 -4.10 9.49 2.67
C HIS A 77 -4.86 8.75 3.79
N GLU A 78 -5.84 7.92 3.44
CA GLU A 78 -6.59 7.14 4.41
C GLU A 78 -5.70 6.14 5.17
N VAL A 79 -4.85 5.39 4.45
CA VAL A 79 -3.91 4.45 5.07
C VAL A 79 -2.98 5.16 6.04
N VAL A 80 -2.38 6.27 5.62
CA VAL A 80 -1.51 7.08 6.50
C VAL A 80 -2.24 7.50 7.77
N ASN A 81 -3.47 8.00 7.66
CA ASN A 81 -4.26 8.41 8.83
C ASN A 81 -4.59 7.23 9.75
N GLY A 82 -4.81 6.03 9.22
CA GLY A 82 -5.01 4.81 10.01
C GLY A 82 -3.73 4.38 10.72
N LEU A 83 -2.60 4.34 10.02
CA LEU A 83 -1.31 3.99 10.61
C LEU A 83 -0.90 4.95 11.74
N MET A 84 -1.25 6.24 11.62
CA MET A 84 -0.94 7.22 12.66
C MET A 84 -1.77 7.07 13.94
N THR A 85 -2.84 6.24 13.95
CA THR A 85 -3.54 5.90 15.21
C THR A 85 -2.84 4.80 16.01
N LEU A 86 -1.93 4.06 15.38
CA LEU A 86 -1.11 3.04 16.04
C LEU A 86 0.06 3.68 16.78
N SER A 87 0.50 3.06 17.88
CA SER A 87 1.70 3.48 18.58
C SER A 87 2.94 3.24 17.71
N PRO A 88 4.00 4.08 17.81
CA PRO A 88 5.18 3.94 16.97
C PRO A 88 5.85 2.57 17.02
N GLU A 89 5.74 1.86 18.13
CA GLU A 89 6.39 0.56 18.37
C GLU A 89 5.77 -0.59 17.57
N VAL A 90 4.48 -0.47 17.25
CA VAL A 90 3.70 -1.50 16.51
C VAL A 90 3.24 -1.00 15.15
N ARG A 91 3.71 0.19 14.73
CA ARG A 91 3.26 0.80 13.47
C ARG A 91 3.99 0.16 12.28
N PRO A 92 3.25 -0.44 11.33
CA PRO A 92 3.85 -0.98 10.11
C PRO A 92 4.51 0.10 9.24
N ALA A 93 5.49 -0.30 8.45
CA ALA A 93 6.01 0.53 7.37
C ALA A 93 4.93 0.75 6.29
N LEU A 94 4.94 1.92 5.64
CA LEU A 94 4.06 2.21 4.51
C LEU A 94 4.76 1.87 3.19
N GLY A 95 4.14 1.00 2.38
CA GLY A 95 4.42 0.82 0.97
C GLY A 95 3.33 1.45 0.11
N ILE A 96 3.70 1.93 -1.09
CA ILE A 96 2.76 2.59 -2.02
C ILE A 96 2.92 1.97 -3.39
N ILE A 97 1.80 1.60 -4.01
CA ILE A 97 1.75 1.24 -5.43
C ILE A 97 0.71 2.15 -6.09
N PRO A 98 1.15 3.12 -6.91
CA PRO A 98 0.29 4.14 -7.47
C PRO A 98 -0.62 3.57 -8.56
N MET A 99 -1.93 3.65 -8.34
CA MET A 99 -2.97 3.18 -9.27
C MET A 99 -4.04 4.23 -9.60
N GLY A 100 -3.89 5.46 -9.07
CA GLY A 100 -4.79 6.58 -9.35
C GLY A 100 -4.37 7.41 -10.56
N SER A 101 -5.08 8.51 -10.82
CA SER A 101 -4.80 9.42 -11.94
C SER A 101 -3.76 10.50 -11.61
N GLY A 102 -3.77 11.06 -10.39
CA GLY A 102 -2.80 12.07 -9.94
C GLY A 102 -1.48 11.46 -9.49
N ASN A 103 -1.54 10.67 -8.40
CA ASN A 103 -0.42 9.99 -7.75
C ASN A 103 0.72 10.95 -7.36
N ASP A 104 0.35 12.15 -6.92
CA ASP A 104 1.30 13.24 -6.65
C ASP A 104 2.29 12.86 -5.54
N TYR A 105 1.81 12.17 -4.51
CA TYR A 105 2.69 11.72 -3.43
C TYR A 105 3.64 10.63 -3.91
N ALA A 106 3.17 9.66 -4.70
CA ALA A 106 4.02 8.61 -5.25
C ALA A 106 5.10 9.18 -6.19
N ARG A 107 4.79 10.22 -6.97
CA ARG A 107 5.78 10.95 -7.80
C ARG A 107 6.88 11.58 -6.95
N THR A 108 6.50 12.19 -5.82
CA THR A 108 7.43 12.81 -4.88
C THR A 108 8.41 11.79 -4.31
N LEU A 109 7.96 10.55 -4.10
CA LEU A 109 8.79 9.44 -3.64
C LEU A 109 9.62 8.78 -4.77
N GLY A 110 9.51 9.25 -6.01
CA GLY A 110 10.21 8.67 -7.16
C GLY A 110 9.68 7.29 -7.56
N MET A 111 8.43 6.98 -7.19
CA MET A 111 7.81 5.71 -7.56
C MET A 111 7.48 5.68 -9.05
N LYS A 112 7.60 4.50 -9.65
CA LYS A 112 7.15 4.22 -11.01
C LYS A 112 5.65 4.45 -11.10
N ILE A 113 5.24 5.32 -12.01
CA ILE A 113 3.83 5.65 -12.26
C ILE A 113 3.37 4.89 -13.50
N ASN A 114 2.16 4.36 -13.48
CA ASN A 114 1.60 3.53 -14.57
C ASN A 114 2.40 2.24 -14.85
N ASP A 115 3.29 1.86 -13.94
CA ASP A 115 4.11 0.64 -13.98
C ASP A 115 4.10 0.02 -12.58
N PRO A 116 3.02 -0.70 -12.22
CA PRO A 116 2.88 -1.23 -10.88
C PRO A 116 3.87 -2.36 -10.55
N GLU A 117 4.30 -3.14 -11.55
CA GLU A 117 5.35 -4.15 -11.38
C GLU A 117 6.70 -3.50 -11.08
N GLY A 118 7.04 -2.42 -11.79
CA GLY A 118 8.21 -1.61 -11.50
C GLY A 118 8.13 -0.95 -10.12
N ALA A 119 6.95 -0.42 -9.75
CA ALA A 119 6.72 0.14 -8.41
C ALA A 119 6.89 -0.94 -7.32
N PHE A 120 6.41 -2.15 -7.57
CA PHE A 120 6.61 -3.28 -6.67
C PHE A 120 8.09 -3.65 -6.54
N ALA A 121 8.81 -3.75 -7.65
CA ALA A 121 10.24 -4.02 -7.64
C ALA A 121 11.02 -2.94 -6.88
N GLN A 122 10.58 -1.67 -6.93
CA GLN A 122 11.13 -0.59 -6.10
C GLN A 122 10.86 -0.81 -4.61
N LEU A 123 9.65 -1.25 -4.23
CA LEU A 123 9.33 -1.56 -2.83
C LEU A 123 10.20 -2.69 -2.27
N VAL A 124 10.29 -3.82 -2.99
CA VAL A 124 11.06 -5.00 -2.56
C VAL A 124 12.55 -4.70 -2.41
N ARG A 125 13.11 -3.85 -3.28
CA ARG A 125 14.53 -3.45 -3.24
C ARG A 125 14.76 -2.19 -2.41
N GLY A 126 13.69 -1.59 -1.91
CA GLY A 126 13.70 -0.32 -1.21
C GLY A 126 14.32 -0.44 0.18
N LYS A 127 14.58 0.71 0.79
CA LYS A 127 14.91 0.82 2.20
C LYS A 127 13.85 1.66 2.88
N VAL A 128 13.42 1.23 4.06
CA VAL A 128 12.51 2.02 4.90
C VAL A 128 13.18 3.35 5.22
N LYS A 129 12.41 4.44 5.08
CA LYS A 129 12.81 5.80 5.44
C LYS A 129 11.74 6.43 6.31
N GLN A 130 12.17 7.21 7.29
CA GLN A 130 11.26 8.06 8.04
C GLN A 130 10.97 9.32 7.23
N LEU A 131 9.71 9.72 7.21
CA LEU A 131 9.21 10.93 6.55
C LEU A 131 8.38 11.71 7.56
N GLU A 132 8.39 13.03 7.42
CA GLU A 132 7.55 13.92 8.23
C GLU A 132 6.11 13.91 7.70
N ILE A 133 5.15 14.10 8.60
CA ILE A 133 3.72 14.18 8.26
C ILE A 133 3.13 15.50 8.77
N GLY A 134 2.32 16.14 7.92
CA GLY A 134 1.49 17.27 8.32
C GLY A 134 0.25 16.80 9.08
N ARG A 135 0.04 17.35 10.28
CA ARG A 135 -1.19 17.16 11.06
C ARG A 135 -2.01 18.45 11.01
N ILE A 136 -3.23 18.35 10.53
CA ILE A 136 -4.22 19.45 10.48
C ILE A 136 -5.41 19.03 11.33
N ASN A 137 -5.91 19.95 12.15
CA ASN A 137 -6.95 19.71 13.16
C ASN A 137 -8.30 19.37 12.55
#